data_AF-A0A4Y7Q618-F1
#
_entry.id   AF-A0A4Y7Q618-F1
#
_cell.length_a   1.000
_cell.length_b   1.000
_cell.length_c   1.000
_cell.angle_alpha   90.00
_cell.angle_beta   90.00
_cell.angle_gamma   90.00
#
_symmetry.space_group_name_H-M   'P 1'
#
loop_
_entity.id
_entity.type
_entity.pdbx_description
1 polymer ?
#
loop_
_entity_poly.entity_id
_entity_poly.type
_entity_poly.pdbx_seq_one_letter_code
_entity_poly.pdbx_strand_id
1 'polypeptide(L)'
;MNALDHFGPLDELIQLIYLGIHRFVLISRSDEDSWTVHLGLTDEGRWWRGRWVNADILSFVGSKASSKYVEAFAEKLAEAVVGGDLHVGDWKPEPGAKISIIFGPTNKTPVSIPLVELSARDAASHATNELFSIGLQAQSRKCHLNVSQYSSPAVDVTTSTHSARSPTKVSSSKRCPPSPSTSKAPDTKAQDQIDSLRERLAQAKAQAEQKSPPPESKLAPKPQKGASVAHPRKKARKLQAIEFVSDEE
;
A
#
# COMPACT_ATOMS: atom_id res chain seq x y z
N MET A 1 -17.84 -6.87 -25.08
CA MET A 1 -17.58 -7.73 -23.91
C MET A 1 -16.57 -7.01 -23.04
N ASN A 2 -16.84 -6.85 -21.75
CA ASN A 2 -15.83 -6.39 -20.81
C ASN A 2 -15.11 -7.62 -20.26
N ALA A 3 -13.81 -7.74 -20.55
CA ALA A 3 -13.00 -8.87 -20.09
C ALA A 3 -12.76 -8.81 -18.58
N LEU A 4 -12.81 -7.61 -17.99
CA LEU A 4 -12.59 -7.38 -16.57
C LEU A 4 -13.67 -7.99 -15.67
N ASP A 5 -14.88 -8.23 -16.21
CA ASP A 5 -15.96 -8.91 -15.47
C ASP A 5 -15.55 -10.32 -15.01
N HIS A 6 -14.52 -10.91 -15.62
CA HIS A 6 -13.99 -12.23 -15.28
C HIS A 6 -12.77 -12.19 -14.36
N PHE A 7 -12.25 -11.01 -14.00
CA PHE A 7 -11.00 -10.85 -13.24
C PHE A 7 -11.20 -10.80 -11.73
N GLY A 8 -12.42 -11.03 -11.24
CA GLY A 8 -12.73 -11.15 -9.81
C GLY A 8 -11.80 -12.09 -9.01
N PRO A 9 -11.38 -13.26 -9.54
CA PRO A 9 -10.43 -14.14 -8.84
C PRO A 9 -9.05 -13.53 -8.59
N LEU A 10 -8.68 -12.46 -9.29
CA LEU A 10 -7.43 -11.74 -9.12
C LEU A 10 -7.52 -10.61 -8.09
N ASP A 11 -8.70 -10.35 -7.53
CA ASP A 11 -8.88 -9.31 -6.54
C ASP A 11 -8.36 -9.75 -5.16
N GLU A 12 -7.83 -8.78 -4.42
CA GLU A 12 -7.25 -8.93 -3.08
C GLU A 12 -6.20 -10.05 -2.91
N LEU A 13 -5.53 -10.49 -3.99
CA LEU A 13 -4.47 -11.49 -3.87
C LEU A 13 -3.16 -10.84 -3.40
N ILE A 14 -2.52 -11.45 -2.40
CA ILE A 14 -1.23 -11.02 -1.86
C ILE A 14 -0.27 -12.20 -1.90
N GLN A 15 0.93 -12.00 -2.42
CA GLN A 15 1.96 -13.05 -2.51
C GLN A 15 3.36 -12.50 -2.26
N LEU A 16 4.23 -13.30 -1.63
CA LEU A 16 5.66 -12.98 -1.48
C LEU A 16 6.49 -13.59 -2.60
N ILE A 17 7.45 -12.83 -3.11
CA ILE A 17 8.40 -13.27 -4.14
C ILE A 17 9.83 -13.04 -3.62
N TYR A 18 10.67 -14.07 -3.73
CA TYR A 18 12.07 -14.02 -3.32
C TYR A 18 12.97 -14.03 -4.55
N LEU A 19 13.86 -13.04 -4.66
CA LEU A 19 14.87 -12.95 -5.72
C LEU A 19 16.24 -12.68 -5.10
N GLY A 20 16.99 -13.75 -4.81
CA GLY A 20 18.24 -13.67 -4.06
C GLY A 20 18.00 -13.14 -2.66
N ILE A 21 18.60 -11.99 -2.34
CA ILE A 21 18.41 -11.30 -1.05
C ILE A 21 17.19 -10.36 -1.04
N HIS A 22 16.60 -10.09 -2.20
CA HIS A 22 15.48 -9.17 -2.32
C HIS A 22 14.16 -9.89 -2.08
N ARG A 23 13.29 -9.23 -1.33
CA ARG A 23 11.96 -9.72 -0.97
C ARG A 23 10.93 -8.76 -1.50
N PHE A 24 10.06 -9.25 -2.37
CA PHE A 24 8.97 -8.47 -2.93
C PHE A 24 7.64 -8.94 -2.38
N VAL A 25 6.71 -8.01 -2.20
CA VAL A 25 5.29 -8.29 -1.98
C VAL A 25 4.53 -7.90 -3.24
N LEU A 26 3.78 -8.85 -3.79
CA LEU A 26 2.80 -8.61 -4.84
C LEU A 26 1.44 -8.38 -4.19
N ILE A 27 0.72 -7.34 -4.63
CA ILE A 27 -0.68 -7.11 -4.29
C ILE A 27 -1.43 -6.93 -5.61
N SER A 28 -2.37 -7.82 -5.88
CA SER A 28 -3.26 -7.76 -7.04
C SER A 28 -4.62 -7.21 -6.61
N ARG A 29 -5.19 -6.33 -7.43
CA ARG A 29 -6.55 -5.80 -7.27
C ARG A 29 -7.25 -5.72 -8.60
N SER A 30 -8.51 -6.12 -8.64
CA SER A 30 -9.35 -5.98 -9.81
C SER A 30 -10.55 -5.11 -9.47
N ASP A 31 -10.74 -4.05 -10.25
CA ASP A 31 -11.94 -3.22 -10.21
C ASP A 31 -12.69 -3.32 -11.54
N GLU A 32 -13.77 -2.54 -11.69
CA GLU A 32 -14.61 -2.53 -12.91
C GLU A 32 -13.87 -2.01 -14.15
N ASP A 33 -12.84 -1.17 -13.95
CA ASP A 33 -12.14 -0.42 -15.00
C ASP A 33 -10.76 -0.98 -15.35
N SER A 34 -10.15 -1.72 -14.44
CA SER A 34 -8.80 -2.24 -14.56
C SER A 34 -8.45 -3.34 -13.57
N TRP A 35 -7.52 -4.17 -14.03
CA TRP A 35 -6.73 -5.02 -13.16
C TRP A 35 -5.39 -4.32 -12.89
N THR A 36 -5.06 -4.14 -11.61
CA THR A 36 -3.85 -3.46 -11.16
C THR A 36 -3.03 -4.38 -10.27
N VAL A 37 -1.73 -4.39 -10.51
CA VAL A 37 -0.75 -5.16 -9.75
C VAL A 37 0.27 -4.20 -9.15
N HIS A 38 0.41 -4.23 -7.83
CA HIS A 38 1.43 -3.49 -7.11
C HIS A 38 2.52 -4.46 -6.67
N LEU A 39 3.77 -4.08 -6.86
CA LEU A 39 4.93 -4.81 -6.38
C LEU A 39 5.69 -3.90 -5.42
N GLY A 40 5.84 -4.31 -4.16
CA GLY A 40 6.61 -3.57 -3.16
C GLY A 40 7.92 -4.27 -2.88
N LEU A 41 9.04 -3.55 -2.93
CA LEU A 41 10.32 -4.04 -2.41
C LEU A 41 10.39 -3.78 -0.91
N THR A 42 10.61 -4.86 -0.16
CA THR A 42 10.77 -4.79 1.30
C THR A 42 12.05 -4.01 1.64
N ASP A 43 12.06 -3.35 2.80
CA ASP A 43 13.18 -2.58 3.36
C ASP A 43 13.49 -1.22 2.68
N GLU A 44 13.27 -1.08 1.37
CA GLU A 44 13.52 0.18 0.63
C GLU A 44 12.27 1.07 0.50
N GLY A 45 11.08 0.55 0.78
CA GLY A 45 9.82 1.30 0.65
C GLY A 45 9.48 1.69 -0.79
N ARG A 46 10.09 1.03 -1.77
CA ARG A 46 9.87 1.25 -3.20
C ARG A 46 8.72 0.39 -3.69
N TRP A 47 7.92 0.97 -4.57
CA TRP A 47 6.75 0.31 -5.12
C TRP A 47 6.69 0.54 -6.62
N TRP A 48 6.21 -0.46 -7.34
CA TRP A 48 5.88 -0.37 -8.75
C TRP A 48 4.44 -0.76 -8.98
N ARG A 49 3.86 -0.24 -10.06
CA ARG A 49 2.48 -0.51 -10.46
C ARG A 49 2.42 -0.93 -11.93
N GLY A 50 1.80 -2.07 -12.18
CA GLY A 50 1.32 -2.52 -13.47
C GLY A 50 -0.20 -2.35 -13.52
N ARG A 51 -0.74 -1.94 -14.67
CA ARG A 51 -2.17 -1.78 -14.85
C ARG A 51 -2.56 -2.26 -16.24
N TRP A 52 -3.54 -3.14 -16.31
CA TRP A 52 -4.19 -3.58 -17.54
C TRP A 52 -5.62 -3.12 -17.54
N VAL A 53 -6.02 -2.44 -18.61
CA VAL A 53 -7.43 -2.15 -18.90
C VAL A 53 -8.00 -3.23 -19.82
N ASN A 54 -9.32 -3.19 -20.04
CA ASN A 54 -10.00 -4.12 -20.95
C ASN A 54 -9.33 -4.26 -22.33
N ALA A 55 -8.83 -3.15 -22.89
CA ALA A 55 -8.13 -3.16 -24.17
C ALA A 55 -6.82 -3.98 -24.13
N ASP A 56 -6.05 -3.87 -23.05
CA ASP A 56 -4.80 -4.62 -22.88
C ASP A 56 -5.08 -6.12 -22.78
N ILE A 57 -6.10 -6.51 -22.00
CA ILE A 57 -6.51 -7.90 -21.83
C ILE A 57 -6.96 -8.48 -23.18
N LEU A 58 -7.83 -7.77 -23.91
CA LEU A 58 -8.28 -8.21 -25.23
C LEU A 58 -7.17 -8.23 -26.28
N SER A 59 -6.14 -7.38 -26.14
CA SER A 59 -4.96 -7.44 -27.01
C SER A 59 -4.11 -8.69 -26.77
N PHE A 60 -4.04 -9.14 -25.51
CA PHE A 60 -3.27 -10.31 -25.11
C PHE A 60 -4.02 -11.62 -25.40
N VAL A 61 -5.27 -11.71 -24.98
CA VAL A 61 -6.13 -12.90 -25.08
C VAL A 61 -6.75 -13.03 -26.47
N GLY A 62 -6.84 -11.92 -27.20
CA GLY A 62 -7.41 -11.82 -28.54
C GLY A 62 -8.83 -11.22 -28.52
N SER A 63 -9.11 -10.27 -29.43
CA SER A 63 -10.36 -9.50 -29.43
C SER A 63 -11.63 -10.31 -29.71
N LYS A 64 -11.48 -11.57 -30.14
CA LYS A 64 -12.57 -12.53 -30.42
C LYS A 64 -12.60 -13.69 -29.42
N ALA A 65 -11.87 -13.57 -28.32
CA ALA A 65 -11.87 -14.57 -27.26
C ALA A 65 -13.29 -14.78 -26.73
N SER A 66 -13.65 -16.05 -26.47
CA SER A 66 -14.91 -16.38 -25.83
C SER A 66 -14.84 -16.03 -24.34
N SER A 67 -15.99 -15.74 -23.73
CA SER A 67 -16.08 -15.47 -22.29
C SER A 67 -15.45 -16.55 -21.42
N LYS A 68 -15.71 -17.83 -21.74
CA LYS A 68 -15.08 -18.98 -21.07
C LYS A 68 -13.55 -18.99 -21.17
N TYR A 69 -12.99 -18.50 -22.28
CA TYR A 69 -11.54 -18.45 -22.45
C TYR A 69 -10.91 -17.31 -21.63
N VAL A 70 -11.58 -16.16 -21.54
CA VAL A 70 -11.15 -15.03 -20.69
C VAL A 70 -11.24 -15.41 -19.21
N GLU A 71 -12.30 -16.10 -18.80
CA GLU A 71 -12.46 -16.63 -17.44
C GLU A 71 -11.34 -17.62 -17.08
N ALA A 72 -11.13 -18.65 -17.91
CA ALA A 72 -10.05 -19.61 -17.69
C ALA A 72 -8.64 -18.96 -17.72
N PHE A 73 -8.48 -17.85 -18.45
CA PHE A 73 -7.24 -17.08 -18.43
C PHE A 73 -7.05 -16.35 -17.09
N ALA A 74 -8.10 -15.69 -16.58
CA ALA A 74 -8.06 -15.03 -15.28
C ALA A 74 -7.83 -16.03 -14.12
N GLU A 75 -8.48 -17.19 -14.17
CA GLU A 75 -8.27 -18.28 -13.21
C GLU A 75 -6.81 -18.75 -13.20
N LYS A 76 -6.20 -18.98 -14.38
CA LYS A 76 -4.79 -19.38 -14.47
C LYS A 76 -3.82 -18.33 -13.91
N LEU A 77 -4.13 -17.05 -14.10
CA LEU A 77 -3.34 -15.98 -13.48
C LEU A 77 -3.46 -16.02 -11.97
N ALA A 78 -4.68 -16.21 -11.44
CA ALA A 78 -4.92 -16.32 -10.00
C ALA A 78 -4.20 -17.54 -9.42
N GLU A 79 -4.26 -18.69 -10.10
CA GLU A 79 -3.52 -19.90 -9.74
C GLU A 79 -2.00 -19.65 -9.71
N ALA A 80 -1.46 -18.92 -10.69
CA ALA A 80 -0.04 -18.57 -10.71
C ALA A 80 0.35 -17.68 -9.52
N VAL A 81 -0.50 -16.73 -9.12
CA VAL A 81 -0.27 -15.88 -7.94
C VAL A 81 -0.30 -16.72 -6.67
N VAL A 82 -1.36 -17.50 -6.46
CA VAL A 82 -1.55 -18.32 -5.25
C VAL A 82 -0.48 -19.41 -5.14
N GLY A 83 -0.12 -20.03 -6.26
CA GLY A 83 0.93 -21.06 -6.33
C GLY A 83 2.35 -20.49 -6.20
N GLY A 84 2.51 -19.16 -6.25
CA GLY A 84 3.82 -18.51 -6.23
C GLY A 84 4.64 -18.70 -7.50
N ASP A 85 4.01 -19.05 -8.62
CA ASP A 85 4.67 -19.16 -9.94
C ASP A 85 4.79 -17.76 -10.56
N LEU A 86 5.63 -16.94 -9.92
CA LEU A 86 5.84 -15.52 -10.23
C LEU A 86 7.33 -15.21 -10.32
N HIS A 87 7.70 -14.33 -11.23
CA HIS A 87 9.09 -13.88 -11.39
C HIS A 87 9.19 -12.39 -11.67
N VAL A 88 10.16 -11.71 -11.05
CA VAL A 88 10.46 -10.30 -11.34
C VAL A 88 11.46 -10.22 -12.48
N GLY A 89 10.98 -9.87 -13.67
CA GLY A 89 11.79 -9.69 -14.87
C GLY A 89 12.54 -8.36 -14.87
N ASP A 90 13.71 -8.36 -15.51
CA ASP A 90 14.57 -7.18 -15.72
C ASP A 90 14.96 -6.44 -14.44
N TRP A 91 14.98 -7.13 -13.29
CA TRP A 91 15.30 -6.55 -11.99
C TRP A 91 16.67 -5.87 -11.98
N LYS A 92 16.67 -4.60 -11.56
CA LYS A 92 17.89 -3.82 -11.27
C LYS A 92 17.65 -3.02 -10.00
N PRO A 93 18.64 -2.94 -9.09
CA PRO A 93 18.48 -2.23 -7.81
C PRO A 93 18.38 -0.71 -7.98
N GLU A 94 18.73 -0.17 -9.14
CA GLU A 94 18.75 1.27 -9.39
C GLU A 94 17.34 1.89 -9.37
N PRO A 95 17.16 3.09 -8.78
CA PRO A 95 15.93 3.87 -8.92
C PRO A 95 15.60 4.17 -10.39
N GLY A 96 14.33 4.02 -10.76
CA GLY A 96 13.84 4.22 -12.13
C GLY A 96 14.04 3.02 -13.05
N ALA A 97 14.47 1.86 -12.53
CA ALA A 97 14.55 0.64 -13.31
C ALA A 97 13.17 0.22 -13.85
N LYS A 98 13.12 -0.03 -15.16
CA LYS A 98 11.95 -0.64 -15.80
C LYS A 98 12.00 -2.14 -15.54
N ILE A 99 11.09 -2.61 -14.71
CA ILE A 99 10.97 -4.02 -14.37
C ILE A 99 9.63 -4.56 -14.86
N SER A 100 9.50 -5.87 -14.91
CA SER A 100 8.24 -6.54 -15.23
C SER A 100 7.93 -7.60 -14.19
N ILE A 101 6.64 -7.90 -14.01
CA ILE A 101 6.20 -9.10 -13.30
C ILE A 101 5.76 -10.13 -14.32
N ILE A 102 6.25 -11.35 -14.16
CA ILE A 102 6.00 -12.47 -15.06
C ILE A 102 5.19 -13.51 -14.28
N PHE A 103 3.99 -13.81 -14.78
CA PHE A 103 3.10 -14.83 -14.25
C PHE A 103 3.28 -16.12 -15.04
N GLY A 104 3.40 -17.23 -14.33
CA GLY A 104 3.57 -18.53 -14.97
C GLY A 104 4.84 -18.63 -15.82
N PRO A 105 6.04 -18.28 -15.32
CA PRO A 105 7.29 -18.38 -16.09
C PRO A 105 7.57 -19.79 -16.62
N THR A 106 7.00 -20.83 -15.99
CA THR A 106 7.11 -22.23 -16.44
C THR A 106 6.11 -22.61 -17.52
N ASN A 107 5.10 -21.77 -17.77
CA ASN A 107 4.07 -22.03 -18.77
C ASN A 107 4.58 -21.80 -20.19
N LYS A 108 3.91 -22.42 -21.16
CA LYS A 108 4.22 -22.25 -22.60
C LYS A 108 4.15 -20.79 -23.06
N THR A 109 3.29 -20.01 -22.43
CA THR A 109 3.06 -18.59 -22.72
C THR A 109 3.04 -17.81 -21.41
N PRO A 110 4.22 -17.42 -20.89
CA PRO A 110 4.31 -16.57 -19.70
C PRO A 110 3.62 -15.24 -19.96
N VAL A 111 2.95 -14.70 -18.95
CA VAL A 111 2.30 -13.39 -19.04
C VAL A 111 3.21 -12.37 -18.38
N SER A 112 3.73 -11.41 -19.16
CA SER A 112 4.59 -10.34 -18.62
C SER A 112 3.84 -9.02 -18.58
N ILE A 113 3.85 -8.38 -17.40
CA ILE A 113 3.24 -7.07 -17.19
C ILE A 113 4.35 -6.07 -16.85
N PRO A 114 4.55 -5.02 -17.66
CA PRO A 114 5.51 -3.97 -17.34
C PRO A 114 5.05 -3.17 -16.12
N LEU A 115 5.99 -2.85 -15.25
CA LEU A 115 5.72 -2.12 -14.01
C LEU A 115 6.38 -0.73 -14.06
N VAL A 116 5.65 0.27 -13.58
CA VAL A 116 6.13 1.66 -13.46
C VAL A 116 6.41 1.96 -12.00
N GLU A 117 7.62 2.44 -11.69
CA GLU A 117 7.99 2.83 -10.33
C GLU A 117 7.15 4.02 -9.85
N LEU A 118 6.61 3.92 -8.65
CA LEU A 118 5.86 4.98 -7.99
C LEU A 118 6.83 6.00 -7.37
N SER A 119 6.38 7.25 -7.27
CA SER A 119 7.11 8.25 -6.48
C SER A 119 7.13 7.84 -5.01
N ALA A 120 8.14 8.29 -4.25
CA ALA A 120 8.21 8.00 -2.81
C ALA A 120 6.94 8.43 -2.04
N ARG A 121 6.29 9.52 -2.49
CA ARG A 121 5.03 10.00 -1.93
C ARG A 121 3.89 9.03 -2.20
N ASP A 122 3.74 8.59 -3.46
CA ASP A 122 2.65 7.71 -3.86
C ASP A 122 2.84 6.30 -3.28
N ALA A 123 4.09 5.82 -3.23
CA ALA A 123 4.47 4.58 -2.57
C ALA A 123 4.11 4.58 -1.08
N ALA A 124 4.48 5.63 -0.35
CA ALA A 124 4.15 5.78 1.07
C ALA A 124 2.62 5.87 1.29
N SER A 125 1.91 6.61 0.42
CA SER A 125 0.46 6.69 0.46
C SER A 125 -0.19 5.33 0.22
N HIS A 126 0.28 4.58 -0.78
CA HIS A 126 -0.23 3.26 -1.10
C HIS A 126 -0.01 2.29 0.07
N ALA A 127 1.22 2.17 0.58
CA ALA A 127 1.53 1.30 1.71
C ALA A 127 0.70 1.64 2.97
N THR A 128 0.49 2.93 3.24
CA THR A 128 -0.35 3.37 4.37
C THR A 128 -1.81 2.98 4.19
N ASN A 129 -2.34 3.13 2.96
CA ASN A 129 -3.70 2.72 2.63
C ASN A 129 -3.88 1.20 2.75
N GLU A 130 -2.91 0.41 2.28
CA GLU A 130 -2.93 -1.05 2.45
C GLU A 130 -2.93 -1.45 3.92
N LEU A 131 -2.05 -0.84 4.73
CA LEU A 131 -1.99 -1.09 6.16
C LEU A 131 -3.29 -0.69 6.86
N PHE A 132 -3.91 0.42 6.45
CA PHE A 132 -5.21 0.84 6.95
C PHE A 132 -6.31 -0.18 6.62
N SER A 133 -6.37 -0.68 5.38
CA SER A 133 -7.33 -1.72 4.97
C SER A 133 -7.14 -3.00 5.76
N ILE A 134 -5.89 -3.45 5.95
CA ILE A 134 -5.57 -4.62 6.79
C ILE A 134 -6.00 -4.38 8.24
N GLY A 135 -5.75 -3.18 8.78
CA GLY A 135 -6.16 -2.78 10.12
C GLY A 135 -7.69 -2.79 10.29
N LEU A 136 -8.43 -2.31 9.30
CA LEU A 136 -9.89 -2.34 9.27
C LEU A 136 -10.41 -3.78 9.31
N GLN A 137 -9.84 -4.67 8.47
CA GLN A 137 -10.17 -6.10 8.49
C GLN A 137 -9.77 -6.76 9.83
N ALA A 138 -8.71 -6.29 10.49
CA ALA A 138 -8.31 -6.80 11.81
C ALA A 138 -9.32 -6.43 12.92
N GLN A 139 -10.10 -5.35 12.79
CA GLN A 139 -11.09 -4.97 13.80
C GLN A 139 -12.16 -6.04 14.02
N SER A 140 -12.66 -6.66 12.94
CA SER A 140 -13.61 -7.79 13.03
C SER A 140 -12.99 -9.01 13.73
N ARG A 141 -11.66 -9.10 13.74
CA ARG A 141 -10.85 -10.15 14.38
C ARG A 141 -10.31 -9.72 15.76
N LYS A 142 -10.96 -8.76 16.42
CA LYS A 142 -10.54 -8.21 17.72
C LYS A 142 -9.10 -7.68 17.70
N CYS A 143 -8.75 -6.98 16.62
CA CYS A 143 -7.41 -6.45 16.33
C CYS A 143 -6.31 -7.51 16.15
N HIS A 144 -6.67 -8.76 15.86
CA HIS A 144 -5.70 -9.78 15.44
C HIS A 144 -5.58 -9.77 13.91
N LEU A 145 -4.34 -9.86 13.41
CA LEU A 145 -4.09 -9.98 11.97
C LEU A 145 -4.62 -11.31 11.42
N ASN A 146 -4.48 -12.40 12.19
CA ASN A 146 -4.95 -13.72 11.85
C ASN A 146 -5.90 -14.21 12.95
N VAL A 147 -6.99 -14.88 12.57
CA VAL A 147 -7.86 -15.54 13.56
C VAL A 147 -7.09 -16.72 14.14
N SER A 148 -7.03 -16.81 15.47
CA SER A 148 -6.43 -17.98 16.13
C SER A 148 -7.21 -19.23 15.72
N GLN A 149 -6.55 -20.17 15.04
CA GLN A 149 -7.14 -21.46 14.65
C GLN A 149 -7.58 -22.30 15.85
N TYR A 150 -7.21 -21.89 17.08
CA TYR A 150 -7.57 -22.52 18.34
C TYR A 150 -8.70 -21.81 19.10
N SER A 151 -9.30 -20.76 18.53
CA SER A 151 -10.48 -20.13 19.12
C SER A 151 -11.71 -20.96 18.78
N SER A 152 -11.92 -22.06 19.51
CA SER A 152 -13.18 -22.81 19.46
C SER A 152 -14.36 -21.85 19.68
N PRO A 153 -15.45 -21.95 18.89
CA PRO A 153 -16.65 -21.21 19.22
C PRO A 153 -17.10 -21.68 20.60
N ALA A 154 -17.27 -20.74 21.52
CA ALA A 154 -17.94 -21.03 22.79
C ALA A 154 -19.32 -21.58 22.41
N VAL A 155 -19.53 -22.87 22.68
CA VAL A 155 -20.83 -23.50 22.52
C VAL A 155 -21.75 -22.82 23.53
N ASP A 156 -22.69 -22.00 23.03
CA ASP A 156 -23.81 -21.53 23.82
C ASP A 156 -24.66 -22.75 24.19
N VAL A 157 -24.40 -23.29 25.40
CA VAL A 157 -25.22 -24.33 25.99
C VAL A 157 -26.51 -23.67 26.48
N THR A 158 -27.53 -23.65 25.62
CA THR A 158 -28.92 -23.54 26.06
C THR A 158 -29.36 -24.85 26.70
N THR A 159 -29.39 -24.90 28.03
CA THR A 159 -30.14 -25.94 28.77
C THR A 159 -31.31 -25.30 29.50
N SER A 160 -32.53 -25.68 29.10
CA SER A 160 -33.75 -25.45 29.84
C SER A 160 -34.03 -26.58 30.84
N THR A 161 -34.45 -26.19 32.06
CA THR A 161 -35.38 -26.86 33.00
C THR A 161 -35.07 -28.29 33.52
N HIS A 162 -34.74 -28.42 34.83
CA HIS A 162 -35.70 -28.64 35.94
C HIS A 162 -35.01 -28.81 37.32
N SER A 163 -35.54 -28.08 38.33
CA SER A 163 -35.68 -28.37 39.77
C SER A 163 -34.73 -29.31 40.53
N ALA A 164 -33.98 -28.77 41.50
CA ALA A 164 -34.33 -28.77 42.95
C ALA A 164 -33.10 -28.69 43.89
N ARG A 165 -33.30 -28.00 45.03
CA ARG A 165 -32.56 -27.99 46.32
C ARG A 165 -31.35 -27.04 46.50
N SER A 166 -31.64 -25.92 47.17
CA SER A 166 -30.73 -25.05 47.95
C SER A 166 -30.27 -25.72 49.27
N PRO A 167 -29.43 -25.11 50.15
CA PRO A 167 -28.80 -23.76 50.16
C PRO A 167 -27.28 -23.77 50.51
N THR A 168 -26.48 -22.72 50.26
CA THR A 168 -26.12 -21.71 51.30
C THR A 168 -25.26 -20.56 50.74
N LYS A 169 -25.70 -19.33 51.07
CA LYS A 169 -24.96 -18.09 51.40
C LYS A 169 -23.56 -17.85 50.78
N VAL A 170 -23.41 -16.79 49.96
CA VAL A 170 -22.79 -15.51 50.40
C VAL A 170 -23.31 -14.35 49.53
N SER A 171 -23.35 -13.16 50.14
CA SER A 171 -24.00 -11.93 49.72
C SER A 171 -23.01 -10.92 49.10
N SER A 172 -23.60 -9.94 48.40
CA SER A 172 -23.13 -8.60 48.01
C SER A 172 -22.48 -8.51 46.61
N SER A 173 -23.09 -7.89 45.59
CA SER A 173 -23.72 -6.57 45.39
C SER A 173 -22.75 -5.53 44.82
N LYS A 174 -22.94 -5.19 43.53
CA LYS A 174 -23.08 -3.83 42.94
C LYS A 174 -22.83 -3.89 41.42
N ARG A 175 -23.91 -3.93 40.61
CA ARG A 175 -24.45 -2.83 39.78
C ARG A 175 -23.50 -2.29 38.69
N CYS A 176 -23.81 -2.66 37.45
CA CYS A 176 -23.54 -1.84 36.26
C CYS A 176 -24.45 -0.59 36.27
N PRO A 177 -24.00 0.55 35.73
CA PRO A 177 -24.89 1.57 35.20
C PRO A 177 -25.23 1.32 33.71
N PRO A 178 -26.43 1.75 33.25
CA PRO A 178 -26.94 1.50 31.91
C PRO A 178 -26.44 2.51 30.87
N SER A 179 -26.39 2.05 29.62
CA SER A 179 -26.29 2.89 28.42
C SER A 179 -27.46 3.87 28.31
N PRO A 180 -27.23 5.09 27.79
CA PRO A 180 -28.26 5.86 27.13
C PRO A 180 -28.03 5.85 25.61
N SER A 181 -29.05 5.40 24.89
CA SER A 181 -29.33 5.72 23.51
C SER A 181 -29.73 7.20 23.39
N THR A 182 -29.10 7.99 22.51
CA THR A 182 -29.79 9.10 21.83
C THR A 182 -29.06 9.51 20.56
N SER A 183 -29.85 9.64 19.50
CA SER A 183 -29.56 10.31 18.24
C SER A 183 -29.35 11.83 18.42
N LYS A 184 -28.45 12.44 17.64
CA LYS A 184 -28.61 13.69 16.83
C LYS A 184 -27.29 14.45 16.59
N ALA A 185 -27.14 14.85 15.33
CA ALA A 185 -26.46 16.04 14.78
C ALA A 185 -24.91 16.05 14.66
N PRO A 186 -24.38 16.60 13.53
CA PRO A 186 -22.94 16.83 13.34
C PRO A 186 -22.47 18.05 14.14
N ASP A 187 -21.27 17.92 14.72
CA ASP A 187 -20.57 18.97 15.48
C ASP A 187 -20.36 20.23 14.63
N THR A 188 -21.19 21.25 14.85
CA THR A 188 -21.15 22.56 14.18
C THR A 188 -19.79 23.25 14.37
N LYS A 189 -19.13 22.99 15.51
CA LYS A 189 -17.80 23.55 15.82
C LYS A 189 -16.68 22.99 14.95
N ALA A 190 -16.80 21.76 14.46
CA ALA A 190 -15.81 21.18 13.55
C ALA A 190 -15.94 21.77 12.14
N GLN A 191 -17.17 22.08 11.72
CA GLN A 191 -17.44 22.68 10.41
C GLN A 191 -16.97 24.15 10.36
N ASP A 192 -17.23 24.94 11.40
CA ASP A 192 -16.79 26.33 11.50
C ASP A 192 -15.26 26.47 11.44
N GLN A 193 -14.53 25.49 12.02
CA GLN A 193 -13.07 25.45 11.94
C GLN A 193 -12.56 25.16 10.54
N ILE A 194 -13.20 24.25 9.81
CA ILE A 194 -12.84 23.91 8.41
C ILE A 194 -13.04 25.12 7.50
N ASP A 195 -14.14 25.84 7.67
CA ASP A 195 -14.44 27.01 6.83
C ASP A 195 -13.48 28.17 7.12
N SER A 196 -13.15 28.44 8.40
CA SER A 196 -12.15 29.47 8.73
C SER A 196 -10.75 29.15 8.19
N LEU A 197 -10.36 27.86 8.16
CA LEU A 197 -9.07 27.43 7.63
C LEU A 197 -9.01 27.52 6.09
N ARG A 198 -10.13 27.27 5.41
CA ARG A 198 -10.25 27.43 3.95
C ARG A 198 -10.15 28.89 3.54
N GLU A 199 -10.81 29.81 4.25
CA GLU A 199 -10.72 31.25 3.98
C GLU A 199 -9.29 31.78 4.18
N ARG A 200 -8.60 31.32 5.23
CA ARG A 200 -7.22 31.72 5.50
C ARG A 200 -6.24 31.20 4.44
N LEU A 201 -6.49 30.01 3.88
CA LEU A 201 -5.71 29.45 2.76
C LEU A 201 -5.95 30.22 1.46
N ALA A 202 -7.19 30.65 1.19
CA ALA A 202 -7.52 31.46 0.02
C ALA A 202 -6.85 32.84 0.09
N GLN A 203 -6.87 33.50 1.27
CA GLN A 203 -6.18 34.77 1.47
C GLN A 203 -4.65 34.66 1.32
N ALA A 204 -4.05 33.58 1.84
CA ALA A 204 -2.61 33.34 1.70
C ALA A 204 -2.19 33.09 0.24
N LYS A 205 -3.03 32.41 -0.56
CA LYS A 205 -2.79 32.22 -2.00
C LYS A 205 -2.95 33.51 -2.80
N ALA A 206 -3.96 34.33 -2.50
CA ALA A 206 -4.15 35.62 -3.16
C ALA A 206 -2.99 36.60 -2.88
N GLN A 207 -2.41 36.57 -1.68
CA GLN A 207 -1.23 37.38 -1.35
C GLN A 207 0.06 36.87 -2.02
N ALA A 208 0.14 35.58 -2.35
CA ALA A 208 1.28 35.02 -3.08
C ALA A 208 1.24 35.37 -4.58
N GLU A 209 0.05 35.55 -5.17
CA GLU A 209 -0.11 35.94 -6.58
C GLU A 209 0.10 37.44 -6.85
N GLN A 210 0.02 38.31 -5.84
CA GLN A 210 0.22 39.76 -5.99
C GLN A 210 1.68 40.24 -5.82
N LYS A 211 2.66 39.35 -5.64
CA LYS A 211 4.06 39.73 -5.32
C LYS A 211 5.11 39.29 -6.34
N SER A 212 4.73 39.09 -7.59
CA SER A 212 5.65 38.82 -8.71
C SER A 212 5.90 40.08 -9.56
N PRO A 213 7.15 40.60 -9.64
CA PRO A 213 7.53 41.59 -10.65
C PRO A 213 7.86 40.93 -12.01
N PRO A 214 7.79 41.67 -13.14
CA PRO A 214 7.88 41.12 -14.50
C PRO A 214 9.32 40.87 -14.99
N PRO A 215 9.53 40.07 -16.07
CA PRO A 215 10.85 39.63 -16.49
C PRO A 215 11.48 40.61 -17.50
N GLU A 216 12.67 41.12 -17.19
CA GLU A 216 13.54 41.79 -18.16
C GLU A 216 14.69 40.89 -18.62
N SER A 217 14.96 41.03 -19.92
CA SER A 217 15.87 40.25 -20.74
C SER A 217 17.34 40.65 -20.59
N LYS A 218 18.25 39.66 -20.67
CA LYS A 218 19.47 39.58 -21.53
C LYS A 218 20.75 39.10 -20.82
N LEU A 219 21.41 38.19 -21.56
CA LEU A 219 22.85 37.88 -21.65
C LEU A 219 23.47 36.96 -20.60
N ALA A 220 23.78 35.75 -21.07
CA ALA A 220 24.59 34.74 -20.42
C ALA A 220 26.09 35.06 -20.44
N PRO A 221 26.84 34.67 -19.39
CA PRO A 221 28.24 34.27 -19.52
C PRO A 221 28.50 32.83 -19.04
N LYS A 222 29.56 32.26 -19.62
CA LYS A 222 30.02 30.84 -19.58
C LYS A 222 30.23 30.23 -18.18
N PRO A 223 30.13 28.89 -18.02
CA PRO A 223 30.31 28.22 -16.74
C PRO A 223 31.80 28.06 -16.38
N GLN A 224 32.21 28.63 -15.25
CA GLN A 224 33.49 28.30 -14.60
C GLN A 224 33.30 27.12 -13.64
N LYS A 225 34.18 26.13 -13.78
CA LYS A 225 34.26 24.93 -12.93
C LYS A 225 34.63 25.32 -11.49
N GLY A 226 33.93 24.70 -10.54
CA GLY A 226 34.45 24.42 -9.19
C GLY A 226 34.46 25.58 -8.21
N ALA A 227 33.31 25.86 -7.58
CA ALA A 227 33.22 26.36 -6.21
C ALA A 227 31.76 26.31 -5.73
N SER A 228 31.38 25.23 -5.04
CA SER A 228 30.12 25.16 -4.31
C SER A 228 30.20 26.08 -3.10
N VAL A 229 29.66 27.29 -3.23
CA VAL A 229 29.43 28.23 -2.12
C VAL A 229 27.99 28.06 -1.68
N ALA A 230 27.72 26.98 -0.94
CA ALA A 230 26.47 26.80 -0.22
C ALA A 230 26.78 26.38 1.22
N HIS A 231 26.53 27.32 2.15
CA HIS A 231 26.59 27.26 3.62
C HIS A 231 27.83 27.86 4.32
N PRO A 232 27.87 29.19 4.54
CA PRO A 232 28.95 29.86 5.29
C PRO A 232 28.85 29.73 6.83
N ARG A 233 28.07 28.79 7.37
CA ARG A 233 27.87 28.63 8.84
C ARG A 233 28.04 27.21 9.37
N LYS A 234 28.85 26.38 8.72
CA LYS A 234 29.27 25.09 9.30
C LYS A 234 30.79 25.02 9.31
N LYS A 235 31.39 25.20 10.49
CA LYS A 235 32.83 25.02 10.73
C LYS A 235 33.20 23.60 10.29
N ALA A 236 34.01 23.46 9.25
CA ALA A 236 34.59 22.18 8.87
C ALA A 236 35.49 21.68 10.00
N ARG A 237 35.25 20.47 10.51
CA ARG A 237 36.14 19.82 11.47
C ARG A 237 37.45 19.49 10.76
N LYS A 238 38.57 20.00 11.29
CA LYS A 238 39.93 19.54 10.91
C LYS A 238 40.05 18.08 11.34
N LEU A 239 40.16 17.18 10.37
CA LEU A 239 40.62 15.82 10.63
C LEU A 239 42.15 15.87 10.69
N GLN A 240 42.70 15.54 11.84
CA GLN A 240 44.14 15.38 12.03
C GLN A 240 44.48 13.92 11.65
N ALA A 241 45.54 13.72 10.87
CA ALA A 241 45.99 12.38 10.51
C ALA A 241 46.45 11.65 11.78
N ILE A 242 45.92 10.44 11.99
CA ILE A 242 46.39 9.52 13.02
C ILE A 242 47.58 8.78 12.41
N GLU A 243 48.77 9.01 12.96
CA GLU A 243 49.94 8.19 12.70
C GLU A 243 49.81 6.92 13.56
N PHE A 244 49.75 5.78 12.91
CA PHE A 244 49.84 4.48 13.57
C PHE A 244 51.32 4.15 13.73
N VAL A 245 51.79 4.10 14.97
CA VAL A 245 53.07 3.46 15.29
C VAL A 245 52.86 1.96 15.10
N SER A 246 53.55 1.39 14.12
CA SER A 246 53.68 -0.07 14.01
C SER A 246 54.38 -0.58 15.25
N ASP A 247 53.72 -1.47 15.99
CA ASP A 247 54.32 -2.25 17.06
C ASP A 247 54.88 -3.53 16.43
N GLU A 248 56.20 -3.66 16.41
CA GLU A 248 56.96 -4.88 16.10
C GLU A 248 57.41 -5.51 17.43
N GLU A 249 56.68 -6.51 17.94
CA GLU A 249 57.18 -7.79 18.54
C GLU A 249 56.02 -8.65 19.08
#